data_AF-A0A1G9YPJ4-F1
#
_entry.id   AF-A0A1G9YPJ4-F1
#
_cell.length_a   1.000
_cell.length_b   1.000
_cell.length_c   1.000
_cell.angle_alpha   90.00
_cell.angle_beta   90.00
_cell.angle_gamma   90.00
#
_symmetry.space_group_name_H-M   'P 1'
#
loop_
_entity.id
_entity.type
_entity.pdbx_description
1 polymer ?
#
loop_
_entity_poly.entity_id
_entity_poly.type
_entity_poly.pdbx_seq_one_letter_code
_entity_poly.pdbx_strand_id
1 'polypeptide(L)'
;MEALLTGFSKWLAATSLSHIIQTVTWIIPALQTIHILCVAIAFSSAVLVDLRIFRLFERDQPLREVTQRFLLPIWPVLVVLLITGSLLIIGEPRRSLVNSTFYLKMALLLVAILLTATLQRTVLTSPGFFEDRSHRLTAQALATLSILIWCGILFAGRWIAYTQVG
;
A
#
# COMPACT_ATOMS: atom_id res chain seq x y z
N MET A 1 -9.82 -7.25 -24.53
CA MET A 1 -9.43 -7.22 -23.10
C MET A 1 -10.66 -7.18 -22.19
N GLU A 2 -11.55 -6.18 -22.33
CA GLU A 2 -12.71 -6.01 -21.42
C GLU A 2 -13.71 -7.18 -21.40
N ALA A 3 -13.97 -7.80 -22.55
CA ALA A 3 -14.85 -8.98 -22.60
C ALA A 3 -14.30 -10.18 -21.79
N LEU A 4 -12.98 -10.38 -21.79
CA LEU A 4 -12.32 -11.43 -21.00
C LEU A 4 -12.36 -11.11 -19.50
N LEU A 5 -12.07 -9.86 -19.12
CA LEU A 5 -12.16 -9.41 -17.72
C LEU A 5 -13.57 -9.54 -17.18
N THR A 6 -14.58 -9.16 -17.97
CA THR A 6 -15.98 -9.27 -17.59
C THR A 6 -16.40 -10.74 -17.44
N GLY A 7 -15.95 -11.62 -18.35
CA GLY A 7 -16.18 -13.07 -18.24
C GLY A 7 -15.54 -13.67 -16.99
N PHE A 8 -14.30 -13.31 -16.70
CA PHE A 8 -13.59 -13.75 -15.49
C PHE A 8 -14.25 -13.22 -14.20
N SER A 9 -14.66 -11.94 -14.17
CA SER A 9 -15.37 -11.37 -13.03
C SER A 9 -16.69 -12.10 -12.75
N LYS A 10 -17.44 -12.49 -13.78
CA LYS A 10 -18.67 -13.28 -13.64
C LYS A 10 -18.38 -14.69 -13.10
N TRP A 11 -17.34 -15.35 -13.61
CA TRP A 11 -16.92 -16.65 -13.10
C TRP A 11 -16.51 -16.57 -11.62
N LEU A 12 -15.72 -15.55 -11.24
CA LEU A 12 -15.28 -15.36 -9.85
C LEU A 12 -16.48 -15.07 -8.93
N ALA A 13 -17.44 -14.26 -9.39
CA ALA A 13 -18.67 -13.95 -8.66
C ALA A 13 -19.56 -15.19 -8.44
N ALA A 14 -19.49 -16.20 -9.32
CA ALA A 14 -20.25 -17.44 -9.20
C ALA A 14 -19.63 -18.45 -8.22
N THR A 15 -18.44 -18.17 -7.67
CA THR A 15 -17.80 -19.07 -6.69
C THR A 15 -18.52 -19.02 -5.35
N SER A 16 -18.56 -20.17 -4.64
CA SER A 16 -19.17 -20.27 -3.31
C SER A 16 -18.56 -19.29 -2.30
N LEU A 17 -17.26 -19.01 -2.43
CA LEU A 17 -16.55 -18.05 -1.59
C LEU A 17 -17.02 -16.62 -1.84
N SER A 18 -17.20 -16.20 -3.10
CA SER A 18 -17.75 -14.89 -3.43
C SER A 18 -19.19 -14.74 -2.93
N HIS A 19 -20.01 -15.79 -3.11
CA HIS A 19 -21.38 -15.82 -2.58
C HIS A 19 -21.43 -15.67 -1.05
N ILE A 20 -20.56 -16.35 -0.29
CA ILE A 20 -20.51 -16.21 1.17
C ILE A 20 -20.14 -14.79 1.57
N ILE A 21 -19.13 -14.20 0.92
CA ILE A 21 -18.68 -12.83 1.20
C ILE A 21 -19.79 -11.81 0.91
N GLN A 22 -20.56 -12.00 -0.17
CA GLN A 22 -21.63 -11.09 -0.57
C GLN A 22 -22.92 -11.27 0.24
N THR A 23 -23.24 -12.49 0.65
CA THR A 23 -24.49 -12.79 1.38
C THR A 23 -24.42 -12.39 2.86
N VAL A 24 -23.24 -12.49 3.47
CA VAL A 24 -23.03 -12.07 4.87
C VAL A 24 -22.64 -10.59 4.89
N THR A 25 -23.61 -9.74 5.18
CA THR A 25 -23.52 -8.27 5.08
C THR A 25 -22.36 -7.63 5.88
N TRP A 26 -21.84 -8.28 6.91
CA TRP A 26 -20.73 -7.75 7.73
C TRP A 26 -19.33 -8.14 7.20
N ILE A 27 -19.19 -9.15 6.34
CA ILE A 27 -17.86 -9.60 5.91
C ILE A 27 -17.14 -8.51 5.12
N ILE A 28 -17.81 -7.89 4.15
CA ILE A 28 -17.22 -6.82 3.33
C ILE A 28 -16.80 -5.62 4.20
N PRO A 29 -17.68 -5.03 5.07
CA PRO A 29 -17.28 -3.95 5.97
C PRO A 29 -16.12 -4.31 6.91
N ALA A 30 -16.10 -5.52 7.45
CA ALA A 30 -15.02 -5.98 8.34
C ALA A 30 -13.69 -6.08 7.58
N LEU A 31 -13.69 -6.70 6.40
CA LEU A 31 -12.51 -6.79 5.53
C LEU A 31 -12.01 -5.40 5.11
N GLN A 32 -12.92 -4.49 4.74
CA GLN A 32 -12.57 -3.11 4.40
C GLN A 32 -11.95 -2.38 5.59
N THR A 33 -12.48 -2.57 6.80
CA THR A 33 -11.95 -1.96 8.03
C THR A 33 -10.53 -2.44 8.29
N ILE A 34 -10.32 -3.76 8.31
CA ILE A 34 -8.98 -4.35 8.51
C ILE A 34 -8.01 -3.86 7.43
N HIS A 35 -8.44 -3.85 6.17
CA HIS A 35 -7.62 -3.37 5.05
C HIS A 35 -7.18 -1.91 5.24
N ILE A 36 -8.11 -1.01 5.61
CA ILE A 36 -7.82 0.40 5.84
C ILE A 36 -6.85 0.58 7.02
N LEU A 37 -7.02 -0.18 8.11
CA LEU A 37 -6.09 -0.15 9.24
C LEU A 37 -4.69 -0.60 8.82
N CYS A 38 -4.56 -1.67 8.03
CA CYS A 38 -3.26 -2.09 7.50
C CYS A 38 -2.62 -1.03 6.60
N VAL A 39 -3.40 -0.38 5.72
CA VAL A 39 -2.91 0.75 4.92
C VAL A 39 -2.44 1.90 5.82
N ALA A 40 -3.21 2.25 6.84
CA ALA A 40 -2.88 3.34 7.76
C ALA A 40 -1.58 3.07 8.53
N ILE A 41 -1.39 1.83 9.00
CA ILE A 41 -0.15 1.40 9.65
C ILE A 41 1.03 1.49 8.67
N ALA A 42 0.91 0.94 7.47
CA ALA A 42 1.97 0.96 6.48
C ALA A 42 2.35 2.39 6.05
N PHE A 43 1.34 3.24 5.83
CA PHE A 43 1.53 4.66 5.53
C PHE A 43 2.23 5.39 6.67
N SER A 44 1.75 5.22 7.91
CA SER A 44 2.34 5.89 9.07
C SER A 44 3.79 5.47 9.30
N SER A 45 4.10 4.18 9.15
CA SER A 45 5.47 3.67 9.21
C SER A 45 6.38 4.31 8.16
N ALA A 46 5.92 4.42 6.91
CA ALA A 46 6.69 5.06 5.84
C ALA A 46 6.93 6.55 6.14
N VAL A 47 5.86 7.28 6.51
CA VAL A 47 5.94 8.71 6.83
C VAL A 47 6.86 8.98 8.02
N LEU A 48 6.86 8.16 9.07
CA LEU A 48 7.75 8.36 10.22
C LEU A 48 9.23 8.23 9.83
N VAL A 49 9.57 7.30 8.95
CA VAL A 49 10.94 7.19 8.41
C VAL A 49 11.27 8.37 7.48
N ASP A 50 10.34 8.77 6.63
CA ASP A 50 10.50 9.91 5.74
C ASP A 50 10.71 11.22 6.53
N LEU A 51 9.94 11.44 7.60
CA LEU A 51 10.12 12.57 8.52
C LEU A 51 11.47 12.53 9.22
N ARG A 52 11.98 11.34 9.56
CA ARG A 52 13.34 11.19 10.10
C ARG A 52 14.40 11.60 9.06
N ILE A 53 14.21 11.28 7.78
CA ILE A 53 15.09 11.72 6.69
C ILE A 53 15.09 13.26 6.59
N PHE A 54 13.94 13.91 6.75
CA PHE A 54 13.84 15.37 6.85
C PHE A 54 14.39 15.96 8.14
N ARG A 55 14.81 15.13 9.10
CA ARG A 55 15.19 15.52 10.47
C ARG A 55 14.05 16.28 11.16
N LEU A 56 12.81 15.86 10.97
CA LEU A 56 11.64 16.40 11.67
C LEU A 56 11.16 15.51 12.83
N PHE A 57 11.58 14.24 12.84
CA PHE A 57 11.23 13.24 13.85
C PHE A 57 12.48 12.50 14.33
N GLU A 58 12.55 12.10 15.61
CA GLU A 58 13.66 11.33 16.24
C GLU A 58 15.07 11.76 15.79
N ARG A 59 15.38 13.06 15.83
CA ARG A 59 16.62 13.65 15.29
C ARG A 59 17.90 13.05 15.86
N ASP A 60 17.86 12.66 17.13
CA ASP A 60 19.00 12.16 17.88
C ASP A 60 19.27 10.66 17.65
N GLN A 61 18.30 9.94 17.08
CA GLN A 61 18.43 8.51 16.78
C GLN A 61 18.99 8.30 15.38
N PRO A 62 19.92 7.34 15.15
CA PRO A 62 20.44 7.07 13.82
C PRO A 62 19.33 6.57 12.88
N LEU A 63 19.37 6.95 11.60
CA LEU A 63 18.32 6.59 10.63
C LEU A 63 18.08 5.08 10.56
N ARG A 64 19.13 4.28 10.80
CA ARG A 64 19.08 2.82 10.86
C ARG A 64 18.14 2.30 11.94
N GLU A 65 18.19 2.84 13.15
CA GLU A 65 17.36 2.39 14.27
C GLU A 65 15.89 2.73 14.03
N VAL A 66 15.62 3.94 13.54
CA VAL A 66 14.26 4.38 13.17
C VAL A 66 13.69 3.47 12.05
N THR A 67 14.49 3.21 11.01
CA THR A 67 14.11 2.31 9.91
C THR A 67 13.83 0.89 10.41
N GLN A 68 14.68 0.35 11.29
CA GLN A 68 14.46 -0.97 11.86
C GLN A 68 13.20 -1.02 12.73
N ARG A 69 12.92 0.02 13.50
CA ARG A 69 11.75 0.08 14.37
C ARG A 69 10.44 0.16 13.59
N PHE A 70 10.40 0.97 12.54
CA PHE A 70 9.13 1.30 11.85
C PHE A 70 8.92 0.56 10.53
N LEU A 71 9.97 0.20 9.78
CA LEU A 71 9.84 -0.49 8.48
C LEU A 71 10.01 -2.02 8.54
N LEU A 72 10.73 -2.61 9.51
CA LEU A 72 10.72 -4.08 9.63
C LEU A 72 9.32 -4.66 9.90
N PRO A 73 8.49 -4.11 10.82
CA PRO A 73 7.17 -4.65 11.07
C PRO A 73 6.17 -4.42 9.92
N ILE A 74 6.55 -3.72 8.85
CA ILE A 74 5.66 -3.47 7.71
C ILE A 74 5.37 -4.76 6.92
N TRP A 75 6.31 -5.70 6.88
CA TRP A 75 6.18 -6.94 6.09
C TRP A 75 4.97 -7.80 6.49
N PRO A 76 4.74 -8.14 7.77
CA PRO A 76 3.52 -8.85 8.16
C PRO A 76 2.26 -8.02 7.88
N VAL A 77 2.31 -6.69 8.03
CA VAL A 77 1.18 -5.80 7.71
C VAL A 77 0.85 -5.85 6.21
N LEU A 78 1.86 -5.88 5.34
CA LEU A 78 1.69 -6.03 3.89
C LEU A 78 1.07 -7.38 3.52
N VAL A 79 1.39 -8.46 4.24
CA VAL A 79 0.76 -9.77 4.04
C VAL A 79 -0.73 -9.72 4.37
N VAL A 80 -1.10 -9.16 5.52
CA VAL A 80 -2.52 -8.99 5.90
C VAL A 80 -3.24 -8.07 4.91
N LEU A 81 -2.59 -7.00 4.46
CA LEU A 81 -3.10 -6.09 3.45
C LEU A 81 -3.39 -6.81 2.12
N LEU A 82 -2.50 -7.70 1.69
CA LEU A 82 -2.64 -8.48 0.46
C LEU A 82 -3.77 -9.49 0.58
N ILE A 83 -3.88 -10.20 1.71
CA ILE A 83 -4.96 -11.16 1.97
C ILE A 83 -6.32 -10.46 1.96
N THR A 84 -6.45 -9.39 2.74
CA THR A 84 -7.71 -8.62 2.84
C THR A 84 -8.07 -7.99 1.49
N GLY A 85 -7.11 -7.43 0.76
CA GLY A 85 -7.32 -6.90 -0.58
C GLY A 85 -7.78 -7.96 -1.57
N SER A 86 -7.19 -9.17 -1.52
CA SER A 86 -7.58 -10.29 -2.38
C SER A 86 -8.99 -10.77 -2.08
N LEU A 87 -9.35 -10.88 -0.80
CA LEU A 87 -10.72 -11.23 -0.40
C LEU A 87 -11.75 -10.20 -0.85
N LEU A 88 -11.42 -8.90 -0.81
CA LEU A 88 -12.28 -7.84 -1.33
C LEU A 88 -12.45 -7.92 -2.85
N ILE A 89 -11.41 -8.29 -3.61
CA ILE A 89 -11.51 -8.54 -5.06
C ILE A 89 -12.43 -9.73 -5.32
N ILE A 90 -12.36 -10.79 -4.52
CA ILE A 90 -13.24 -11.96 -4.69
C ILE A 90 -14.69 -11.62 -4.30
N GLY A 91 -14.89 -10.79 -3.27
CA GLY A 91 -16.22 -10.33 -2.84
C GLY A 91 -16.88 -9.40 -3.85
N GLU A 92 -16.12 -8.47 -4.44
CA GLU A 92 -16.63 -7.49 -5.41
C GLU A 92 -15.77 -7.46 -6.70
N PRO A 93 -15.79 -8.53 -7.52
CA PRO A 93 -14.88 -8.67 -8.66
C PRO A 93 -15.14 -7.67 -9.77
N ARG A 94 -16.40 -7.37 -10.09
CA ARG A 94 -16.76 -6.36 -11.10
C ARG A 94 -16.27 -4.97 -10.68
N ARG A 95 -16.43 -4.62 -9.40
CA ARG A 95 -15.99 -3.33 -8.84
C ARG A 95 -14.48 -3.14 -8.90
N SER A 96 -13.73 -4.22 -8.73
CA SER A 96 -12.27 -4.19 -8.65
C SER A 96 -11.62 -4.34 -10.02
N LEU A 97 -11.97 -5.38 -10.78
CA LEU A 97 -11.26 -5.78 -12.01
C LEU A 97 -11.64 -4.99 -13.24
N VAL A 98 -12.82 -4.37 -13.28
CA VAL A 98 -13.25 -3.54 -14.42
C VAL A 98 -12.81 -2.08 -14.23
N ASN A 99 -12.45 -1.67 -13.01
CA ASN A 99 -12.13 -0.28 -12.72
C ASN A 99 -10.64 0.02 -13.01
N SER A 100 -10.37 0.88 -13.99
CA SER A 100 -9.01 1.32 -14.34
C SER A 100 -8.25 1.94 -13.15
N THR A 101 -8.95 2.61 -12.23
CA THR A 101 -8.37 3.21 -11.01
C THR A 101 -7.76 2.16 -10.09
N PHE A 102 -8.31 0.95 -10.07
CA PHE A 102 -7.73 -0.17 -9.31
C PHE A 102 -6.33 -0.52 -9.80
N TYR A 103 -6.12 -0.59 -11.12
CA TYR A 103 -4.82 -0.88 -11.71
C TYR A 103 -3.79 0.22 -11.40
N LEU A 104 -4.20 1.49 -11.44
CA LEU A 104 -3.35 2.61 -11.00
C LEU A 104 -2.93 2.44 -9.54
N LYS A 105 -3.87 2.10 -8.64
CA LYS A 105 -3.57 1.83 -7.23
C LYS A 105 -2.55 0.69 -7.08
N MET A 106 -2.69 -0.39 -7.86
CA MET A 106 -1.77 -1.53 -7.81
C MET A 106 -0.38 -1.17 -8.34
N ALA A 107 -0.29 -0.36 -9.41
CA ALA A 107 0.99 0.14 -9.90
C ALA A 107 1.70 1.02 -8.86
N LEU A 108 0.97 1.96 -8.24
CA LEU A 108 1.51 2.80 -7.17
C LEU A 108 1.96 1.96 -5.96
N LEU A 109 1.19 0.94 -5.57
CA LEU A 109 1.54 0.03 -4.49
C LEU A 109 2.85 -0.72 -4.79
N LEU A 110 3.03 -1.20 -6.02
CA LEU A 110 4.26 -1.88 -6.43
C LEU A 110 5.46 -0.95 -6.36
N VAL A 111 5.32 0.30 -6.83
CA VAL A 111 6.39 1.31 -6.72
C VAL A 111 6.68 1.63 -5.25
N ALA A 112 5.65 1.76 -4.40
CA ALA A 112 5.84 1.99 -2.97
C ALA A 112 6.62 0.86 -2.29
N ILE A 113 6.27 -0.40 -2.55
CA ILE A 113 6.97 -1.56 -1.99
C ILE A 113 8.43 -1.59 -2.45
N LEU A 114 8.69 -1.34 -3.74
CA LEU A 114 10.06 -1.29 -4.26
C LEU A 114 10.86 -0.17 -3.61
N LEU A 115 10.28 1.02 -3.50
CA LEU A 115 10.91 2.18 -2.87
C LEU A 115 11.19 1.94 -1.38
N THR A 116 10.25 1.36 -0.64
CA THR A 116 10.45 0.99 0.77
C THR A 116 11.54 -0.08 0.90
N ALA A 117 11.54 -1.09 0.03
CA ALA A 117 12.55 -2.16 0.05
C ALA A 117 13.95 -1.64 -0.30
N THR A 118 14.08 -0.72 -1.26
CA THR A 118 15.37 -0.11 -1.60
C THR A 118 15.87 0.78 -0.47
N LEU A 119 15.03 1.65 0.09
CA LEU A 119 15.38 2.48 1.25
C LEU A 119 15.82 1.63 2.45
N GLN A 120 15.03 0.61 2.79
CA GLN A 120 15.35 -0.31 3.88
C GLN A 120 16.68 -1.03 3.64
N ARG A 121 16.91 -1.57 2.43
CA ARG A 121 18.17 -2.24 2.09
C ARG A 121 19.36 -1.29 2.14
N THR A 122 19.26 -0.09 1.57
CA THR A 122 20.36 0.89 1.57
C THR A 122 20.72 1.31 2.99
N VAL A 123 19.72 1.60 3.84
CA VAL A 123 19.95 1.96 5.25
C VAL A 123 20.61 0.81 6.04
N LEU A 124 20.22 -0.44 5.77
CA LEU A 124 20.75 -1.60 6.48
C LEU A 124 22.15 -2.03 6.01
N THR A 125 22.44 -1.91 4.72
CA THR A 125 23.71 -2.35 4.11
C THR A 125 24.79 -1.28 4.11
N SER A 126 24.41 0.00 4.05
CA SER A 126 25.32 1.14 4.06
C SER A 126 24.90 2.15 5.14
N PRO A 127 25.19 1.85 6.43
CA PRO A 127 24.89 2.76 7.52
C PRO A 127 25.52 4.14 7.27
N GLY A 128 24.74 5.21 7.36
CA GLY A 128 25.21 6.58 7.12
C GLY A 128 25.14 7.06 5.66
N PHE A 129 24.78 6.22 4.69
CA PHE A 129 24.68 6.62 3.28
C PHE A 129 23.79 7.85 3.08
N PHE A 130 22.60 7.87 3.70
CA PHE A 130 21.67 9.01 3.62
C PHE A 130 21.96 10.13 4.63
N GLU A 131 22.92 9.94 5.53
CA GLU A 131 23.35 10.94 6.50
C GLU A 131 24.49 11.81 5.94
N ASP A 132 25.23 11.28 4.95
CA ASP A 132 26.24 12.03 4.21
C ASP A 132 25.62 13.21 3.44
N ARG A 133 26.33 14.34 3.45
CA ARG A 133 25.91 15.60 2.83
C ARG A 133 25.71 15.45 1.33
N SER A 134 26.50 14.58 0.70
CA SER A 134 26.43 14.22 -0.72
C SER A 134 25.06 13.63 -1.13
N HIS A 135 24.49 12.77 -0.27
CA HIS A 135 23.29 11.99 -0.60
C HIS A 135 22.01 12.52 0.05
N ARG A 136 22.11 13.59 0.84
CA ARG A 136 20.98 14.19 1.55
C ARG A 136 19.84 14.62 0.63
N LEU A 137 20.15 15.24 -0.51
CA LEU A 137 19.13 15.68 -1.48
C LEU A 137 18.40 14.48 -2.09
N THR A 138 19.14 13.42 -2.43
CA THR A 138 18.55 12.16 -2.93
C THR A 138 17.65 11.52 -1.88
N ALA A 139 18.08 11.49 -0.61
CA ALA A 139 17.28 10.97 0.49
C ALA A 139 15.95 11.73 0.63
N GLN A 140 16.01 13.06 0.61
CA GLN A 140 14.83 13.93 0.71
C GLN A 140 13.91 13.78 -0.51
N ALA A 141 14.45 13.63 -1.71
CA ALA A 141 13.67 13.38 -2.92
C ALA A 141 12.94 12.03 -2.86
N LEU A 142 13.62 10.96 -2.42
CA LEU A 142 13.02 9.64 -2.25
C LEU A 142 11.93 9.64 -1.17
N ALA A 143 12.17 10.33 -0.05
CA ALA A 143 11.19 10.50 1.02
C ALA A 143 9.95 11.29 0.55
N THR A 144 10.16 12.36 -0.23
CA THR A 144 9.05 13.12 -0.84
C THR A 144 8.25 12.24 -1.79
N LEU A 145 8.93 11.49 -2.66
CA LEU A 145 8.30 10.58 -3.61
C LEU A 145 7.50 9.49 -2.90
N SER A 146 8.03 8.92 -1.81
CA SER A 146 7.34 7.95 -0.95
C SER A 146 6.00 8.51 -0.44
N ILE A 147 6.03 9.71 0.17
CA ILE A 147 4.81 10.38 0.67
C ILE A 147 3.81 10.60 -0.46
N LEU A 148 4.25 11.11 -1.61
CA LEU A 148 3.37 11.36 -2.76
C LEU A 148 2.73 10.08 -3.31
N ILE A 149 3.48 8.99 -3.41
CA ILE A 149 2.96 7.69 -3.85
C ILE A 149 1.91 7.18 -2.87
N TRP A 150 2.18 7.22 -1.57
CA TRP A 150 1.22 6.78 -0.56
C TRP A 150 -0.06 7.62 -0.57
N CYS A 151 0.06 8.95 -0.67
CA CYS A 151 -1.09 9.82 -0.89
C CYS A 151 -1.87 9.40 -2.14
N GLY A 152 -1.18 9.14 -3.25
CA GLY A 152 -1.78 8.62 -4.48
C GLY A 152 -2.55 7.31 -4.28
N ILE A 153 -2.01 6.36 -3.50
CA ILE A 153 -2.67 5.09 -3.17
C ILE A 153 -3.96 5.33 -2.37
N LEU A 154 -3.94 6.25 -1.40
CA LEU A 154 -5.11 6.63 -0.58
C LEU A 154 -6.19 7.27 -1.45
N PHE A 155 -5.81 8.24 -2.29
CA PHE A 155 -6.70 8.90 -3.24
C PHE A 155 -7.31 7.89 -4.21
N ALA A 156 -6.49 7.06 -4.86
CA ALA A 156 -6.97 6.02 -5.77
C ALA A 156 -7.91 5.04 -5.06
N GLY A 157 -7.62 4.67 -3.82
CA GLY A 157 -8.47 3.81 -3.00
C GLY A 157 -9.87 4.37 -2.76
N ARG A 158 -10.01 5.68 -2.50
CA ARG A 158 -11.32 6.34 -2.40
C ARG A 158 -11.96 6.54 -3.77
N TRP A 159 -11.17 6.89 -4.79
CA TRP A 159 -11.65 7.16 -6.14
C TRP A 159 -12.28 5.95 -6.84
N ILE A 160 -11.89 4.72 -6.47
CA ILE A 160 -12.55 3.48 -6.92
C ILE A 160 -14.05 3.48 -6.60
N ALA A 161 -14.48 4.12 -5.50
CA ALA A 161 -15.89 4.20 -5.16
C ALA A 161 -16.68 5.18 -6.05
N TYR A 162 -16.03 6.19 -6.61
CA TYR A 162 -16.66 7.21 -7.46
C TYR A 162 -16.61 6.87 -8.96
N THR A 163 -15.62 6.07 -9.36
CA THR A 163 -15.44 5.63 -10.76
C THR A 163 -16.15 4.32 -11.08
N GLN A 164 -17.07 3.88 -10.21
CA GLN A 164 -17.94 2.77 -10.54
C GLN A 164 -18.80 3.14 -11.75
N VAL A 165 -18.51 2.51 -12.87
CA VAL A 165 -19.39 2.50 -14.05
C VAL A 165 -20.63 1.70 -13.64
N GLY A 166 -21.81 2.32 -13.69
CA GLY A 166 -23.10 1.64 -13.52
C GLY A 166 -23.19 0.41 -14.41
#